data_AF-A0A820VZ86-F1
#
_entry.id   AF-A0A820VZ86-F1
#
_cell.length_a   1.000
_cell.length_b   1.000
_cell.length_c   1.000
_cell.angle_alpha   90.00
_cell.angle_beta   90.00
_cell.angle_gamma   90.00
#
_symmetry.space_group_name_H-M   'P 1'
#
loop_
_entity.id
_entity.type
_entity.pdbx_description
1 polymer ?
#
loop_
_entity_poly.entity_id
_entity_poly.type
_entity_poly.pdbx_seq_one_letter_code
_entity_poly.pdbx_strand_id
1 'polypeptide(L)'
;MDTVASVKAEREVIEAELKNTDSDGVRARLIGAFQQGNHNDENSVVVHEIESIYAPLRQQVNESVSKQEQLVENIRRANQQFQNEKQGNASSEMREEILKNLARAYDAFQELLNNLKEGTTFYSDLTPLLLKFQNKASDFVFARKTEKEDLMKDIQRGIVGGNPSQSTKPPVYPPSTASSYPPVVAPPYPQQPLAPSTSGQPPA
;
A
#
# COMPACT_ATOMS: atom_id res chain seq x y z
N MET A 1 -11.72 -32.15 9.19
CA MET A 1 -11.28 -31.36 8.01
C MET A 1 -12.37 -30.40 7.55
N ASP A 2 -13.65 -30.81 7.60
CA ASP A 2 -14.79 -29.94 7.24
C ASP A 2 -14.85 -28.63 8.04
N THR A 3 -14.53 -28.66 9.34
CA THR A 3 -14.43 -27.45 10.17
C THR A 3 -13.34 -26.48 9.68
N VAL A 4 -12.23 -26.98 9.13
CA VAL A 4 -11.17 -26.14 8.55
C VAL A 4 -11.68 -25.45 7.29
N ALA A 5 -12.41 -26.18 6.44
CA ALA A 5 -13.03 -25.62 5.24
C ALA A 5 -14.08 -24.55 5.59
N SER A 6 -14.89 -24.77 6.62
CA SER A 6 -15.84 -23.78 7.14
C SER A 6 -15.15 -22.49 7.57
N VAL A 7 -14.08 -22.58 8.38
CA VAL A 7 -13.33 -21.39 8.84
C VAL A 7 -12.71 -20.63 7.67
N LYS A 8 -12.22 -21.33 6.63
CA LYS A 8 -11.71 -20.69 5.42
C LYS A 8 -12.81 -19.95 4.66
N ALA A 9 -13.95 -20.59 4.45
CA ALA A 9 -15.11 -19.96 3.78
C ALA A 9 -15.65 -18.76 4.57
N GLU A 10 -15.75 -18.87 5.90
CA GLU A 10 -16.11 -17.75 6.79
C GLU A 10 -15.16 -16.56 6.60
N ARG A 11 -13.85 -16.80 6.45
CA ARG A 11 -12.86 -15.73 6.22
C ARG A 11 -12.96 -15.08 4.85
N GLU A 12 -13.26 -15.84 3.81
CA GLU A 12 -13.52 -15.27 2.47
C GLU A 12 -14.72 -14.32 2.52
N VAL A 13 -15.77 -14.65 3.28
CA VAL A 13 -16.92 -13.77 3.50
C VAL A 13 -16.53 -12.53 4.30
N ILE A 14 -15.82 -12.68 5.42
CA ILE A 14 -15.35 -11.53 6.23
C ILE A 14 -14.45 -10.59 5.41
N GLU A 15 -13.56 -11.15 4.58
CA GLU A 15 -12.70 -10.36 3.69
C GLU A 15 -13.53 -9.60 2.66
N ALA A 16 -14.54 -10.25 2.06
CA ALA A 16 -15.44 -9.59 1.13
C ALA A 16 -16.25 -8.47 1.81
N GLU A 17 -16.75 -8.68 3.02
CA GLU A 17 -17.45 -7.66 3.81
C GLU A 17 -16.53 -6.48 4.12
N LEU A 18 -15.30 -6.73 4.58
CA LEU A 18 -14.30 -5.69 4.85
C LEU A 18 -13.99 -4.85 3.60
N LYS A 19 -13.82 -5.50 2.45
CA LYS A 19 -13.52 -4.82 1.17
C LYS A 19 -14.68 -3.98 0.65
N ASN A 20 -15.91 -4.45 0.87
CA ASN A 20 -17.13 -3.81 0.36
C ASN A 20 -17.84 -2.90 1.37
N THR A 21 -17.29 -2.76 2.58
CA THR A 21 -17.84 -1.87 3.60
C THR A 21 -17.73 -0.41 3.13
N ASP A 22 -18.88 0.23 2.95
CA ASP A 22 -18.95 1.61 2.50
C ASP A 22 -18.52 2.58 3.61
N SER A 23 -17.46 3.34 3.34
CA SER A 23 -16.92 4.36 4.24
C SER A 23 -17.51 5.75 3.99
N ASP A 24 -18.41 5.91 3.01
CA ASP A 24 -19.06 7.18 2.72
C ASP A 24 -19.90 7.70 3.92
N GLY A 25 -20.34 6.81 4.81
CA GLY A 25 -20.96 7.17 6.09
C GLY A 25 -20.06 8.03 7.00
N VAL A 26 -18.74 7.77 6.99
CA VAL A 26 -17.73 8.57 7.72
C VAL A 26 -17.68 9.97 7.16
N ARG A 27 -17.63 10.09 5.84
CA ARG A 27 -17.60 11.38 5.14
C ARG A 27 -18.88 12.18 5.39
N ALA A 28 -20.04 11.54 5.32
CA ALA A 28 -21.33 12.20 5.54
C ALA A 28 -21.44 12.75 6.98
N ARG A 29 -21.03 11.97 7.99
CA ARG A 29 -21.00 12.46 9.38
C ARG A 29 -20.01 13.58 9.61
N LEU A 30 -18.82 13.50 9.01
CA LEU A 30 -17.82 14.55 9.15
C LEU A 30 -18.32 15.88 8.57
N ILE A 31 -18.95 15.85 7.39
CA ILE A 31 -19.58 17.04 6.78
C ILE A 31 -20.71 17.58 7.67
N GLY A 32 -21.55 16.71 8.23
CA GLY A 32 -22.62 17.10 9.15
C GLY A 32 -22.10 17.76 10.43
N ALA A 33 -21.07 17.19 11.06
CA ALA A 33 -20.43 17.74 12.25
C ALA A 33 -19.79 19.11 11.97
N PHE A 34 -19.20 19.28 10.78
CA PHE A 34 -18.64 20.55 10.34
C PHE A 34 -19.71 21.64 10.19
N GLN A 35 -20.86 21.31 9.57
CA GLN A 35 -22.00 22.23 9.41
C GLN A 35 -22.63 22.64 10.75
N GLN A 36 -22.55 21.78 11.77
CA GLN A 36 -23.07 22.04 13.12
C GLN A 36 -22.12 22.86 14.00
N GLY A 37 -20.95 23.25 13.49
CA GLY A 37 -19.99 24.06 14.25
C GLY A 37 -19.15 23.27 15.24
N ASN A 38 -19.14 21.93 15.17
CA ASN A 38 -18.34 21.07 16.03
C ASN A 38 -16.99 20.68 15.36
N HIS A 39 -16.23 21.69 14.92
CA HIS A 39 -15.00 21.50 14.13
C HIS A 39 -13.76 21.13 14.96
N ASN A 40 -13.83 21.23 16.29
CA ASN A 40 -12.68 20.95 17.17
C ASN A 40 -12.51 19.47 17.51
N ASP A 41 -13.48 18.61 17.14
CA ASP A 41 -13.51 17.19 17.51
C ASP A 41 -13.63 16.24 16.30
N GLU A 42 -13.01 16.61 15.18
CA GLU A 42 -12.96 15.80 13.95
C GLU A 42 -12.47 14.38 14.21
N ASN A 43 -11.37 14.24 14.95
CA ASN A 43 -10.76 12.94 15.20
C ASN A 43 -11.69 12.01 15.99
N SER A 44 -12.42 12.52 16.99
CA SER A 44 -13.36 11.70 17.77
C SER A 44 -14.55 11.27 16.93
N VAL A 45 -15.09 12.16 16.09
CA VAL A 45 -16.21 11.83 15.18
C VAL A 45 -15.79 10.74 14.19
N VAL A 46 -14.60 10.87 13.60
CA VAL A 46 -14.07 9.88 12.65
C VAL A 46 -13.78 8.55 13.35
N VAL A 47 -13.11 8.57 14.51
CA VAL A 47 -12.77 7.35 15.26
C VAL A 47 -14.02 6.63 15.73
N HIS A 48 -14.99 7.34 16.31
CA HIS A 48 -16.26 6.76 16.73
C HIS A 48 -16.98 6.11 15.54
N GLU A 49 -16.92 6.74 14.37
CA GLU A 49 -17.62 6.23 13.20
C GLU A 49 -16.97 4.99 12.58
N ILE A 50 -15.65 5.04 12.43
CA ILE A 50 -14.86 3.87 12.02
C ILE A 50 -15.09 2.73 13.02
N GLU A 51 -15.12 3.02 14.32
CA GLU A 51 -15.40 2.01 15.33
C GLU A 51 -16.80 1.44 15.21
N SER A 52 -17.82 2.27 15.00
CA SER A 52 -19.20 1.82 14.79
C SER A 52 -19.33 0.89 13.58
N ILE A 53 -18.61 1.16 12.50
CA ILE A 53 -18.68 0.39 11.26
C ILE A 53 -17.87 -0.91 11.37
N TYR A 54 -16.63 -0.83 11.87
CA TYR A 54 -15.69 -1.94 11.81
C TYR A 54 -15.62 -2.79 13.08
N ALA A 55 -16.13 -2.33 14.23
CA ALA A 55 -16.09 -3.13 15.47
C ALA A 55 -16.71 -4.54 15.32
N PRO A 56 -17.88 -4.72 14.66
CA PRO A 56 -18.44 -6.05 14.45
C PRO A 56 -17.53 -6.94 13.60
N LEU A 57 -16.93 -6.39 12.54
CA LEU A 57 -16.01 -7.12 11.66
C LEU A 57 -14.73 -7.50 12.40
N ARG A 58 -14.16 -6.59 13.21
CA ARG A 58 -13.01 -6.90 14.09
C ARG A 58 -13.34 -8.04 15.06
N GLN A 59 -14.53 -8.03 15.64
CA GLN A 59 -14.99 -9.09 16.53
C GLN A 59 -15.05 -10.44 15.78
N GLN A 60 -15.64 -10.48 14.60
CA GLN A 60 -15.70 -11.70 13.78
C GLN A 60 -14.31 -12.23 13.42
N VAL A 61 -13.36 -11.34 13.08
CA VAL A 61 -11.97 -11.72 12.83
C VAL A 61 -11.34 -12.35 14.09
N ASN A 62 -11.49 -11.71 15.25
CA ASN A 62 -10.94 -12.22 16.50
C ASN A 62 -11.53 -13.58 16.89
N GLU A 63 -12.84 -13.75 16.71
CA GLU A 63 -13.52 -15.03 16.93
C GLU A 63 -13.01 -16.11 15.95
N SER A 64 -12.81 -15.77 14.67
CA SER A 64 -12.23 -16.67 13.67
C SER A 64 -10.80 -17.10 14.00
N VAL A 65 -9.99 -16.20 14.56
CA VAL A 65 -8.64 -16.51 15.04
C VAL A 65 -8.69 -17.45 16.24
N SER A 66 -9.53 -17.17 17.24
CA SER A 66 -9.66 -18.03 18.42
C SER A 66 -10.18 -19.43 18.07
N LYS A 67 -11.15 -19.53 17.15
CA LYS A 67 -11.61 -20.83 16.61
C LYS A 67 -10.48 -21.59 15.93
N GLN A 68 -9.62 -20.92 15.16
CA GLN A 68 -8.47 -21.56 14.52
C GLN A 68 -7.48 -22.10 15.56
N GLU A 69 -7.15 -21.34 16.60
CA GLU A 69 -6.21 -21.79 17.64
C GLU A 69 -6.68 -23.10 18.30
N GLN A 70 -7.96 -23.15 18.69
CA GLN A 70 -8.55 -24.36 19.28
C GLN A 70 -8.57 -25.53 18.28
N LEU A 71 -8.91 -25.25 17.01
CA LEU A 71 -8.96 -26.27 15.97
C LEU A 71 -7.57 -26.85 15.67
N VAL A 72 -6.53 -26.01 15.62
CA VAL A 72 -5.15 -26.44 15.41
C VAL A 72 -4.68 -27.33 16.55
N GLU A 73 -5.00 -26.98 17.80
CA GLU A 73 -4.64 -27.81 18.96
C GLU A 73 -5.35 -29.18 18.93
N ASN A 74 -6.63 -29.21 18.57
CA ASN A 74 -7.39 -30.45 18.41
C ASN A 74 -6.82 -31.33 17.29
N ILE A 75 -6.48 -30.73 16.14
CA ILE A 75 -5.84 -31.42 15.01
C ILE A 75 -4.49 -31.98 15.44
N ARG A 76 -3.68 -31.21 16.19
CA ARG A 76 -2.38 -31.65 16.68
C ARG A 76 -2.52 -32.87 17.59
N ARG A 77 -3.46 -32.84 18.55
CA ARG A 77 -3.73 -33.96 19.46
C ARG A 77 -4.19 -35.21 18.70
N ALA A 78 -5.14 -35.06 17.78
CA ALA A 78 -5.63 -36.17 16.96
C ALA A 78 -4.53 -36.76 16.06
N ASN A 79 -3.69 -35.90 15.46
CA ASN A 79 -2.56 -36.33 14.64
C ASN A 79 -1.50 -37.08 15.47
N GLN A 80 -1.24 -36.65 16.70
CA GLN A 80 -0.32 -37.37 17.59
C GLN A 80 -0.83 -38.79 17.91
N GLN A 81 -2.13 -38.93 18.19
CA GLN A 81 -2.74 -40.26 18.39
C GLN A 81 -2.62 -41.12 17.12
N PHE A 82 -2.95 -40.54 15.96
CA PHE A 82 -2.83 -41.22 14.67
C PHE A 82 -1.39 -41.67 14.35
N GLN A 83 -0.38 -40.85 14.64
CA GLN A 83 1.02 -41.21 14.43
C GLN A 83 1.48 -42.35 15.34
N ASN A 84 1.01 -42.38 16.60
CA ASN A 84 1.33 -43.47 17.52
C ASN A 84 0.78 -44.81 17.03
N GLU A 85 -0.42 -44.83 16.42
CA GLU A 85 -1.02 -46.02 15.83
C GLU A 85 -0.35 -46.44 14.51
N LYS A 86 0.31 -45.51 13.82
CA LYS A 86 0.92 -45.72 12.49
C LYS A 86 2.36 -46.28 12.55
N GLN A 87 2.99 -46.40 13.72
CA GLN A 87 4.40 -46.82 13.84
C GLN A 87 4.63 -48.23 13.25
N GLY A 88 5.53 -48.35 12.26
CA GLY A 88 6.02 -49.66 11.79
C GLY A 88 6.48 -49.80 10.32
N ASN A 89 6.48 -48.77 9.47
CA ASN A 89 6.83 -48.97 8.05
C ASN A 89 7.60 -47.80 7.41
N ALA A 90 8.93 -47.92 7.29
CA ALA A 90 9.84 -46.89 6.76
C ALA A 90 9.48 -46.41 5.33
N SER A 91 8.87 -47.26 4.50
CA SER A 91 8.38 -46.86 3.17
C SER A 91 7.20 -45.87 3.25
N SER A 92 6.40 -45.93 4.31
CA SER A 92 5.28 -45.02 4.55
C SER A 92 5.76 -43.61 4.93
N GLU A 93 6.87 -43.51 5.67
CA GLU A 93 7.47 -42.24 6.09
C GLU A 93 8.03 -41.46 4.88
N MET A 94 8.80 -42.12 4.02
CA MET A 94 9.31 -41.49 2.78
C MET A 94 8.18 -41.01 1.87
N ARG A 95 7.12 -41.81 1.71
CA ARG A 95 5.94 -41.41 0.93
C ARG A 95 5.25 -40.19 1.55
N GLU A 96 5.10 -40.16 2.86
CA GLU A 96 4.50 -39.03 3.57
C GLU A 96 5.32 -37.75 3.43
N GLU A 97 6.65 -37.85 3.49
CA GLU A 97 7.54 -36.71 3.27
C GLU A 97 7.38 -36.12 1.87
N ILE A 98 7.35 -36.97 0.83
CA ILE A 98 7.14 -36.53 -0.55
C ILE A 98 5.78 -35.83 -0.69
N LEU A 99 4.71 -36.38 -0.11
CA LEU A 99 3.38 -35.77 -0.16
C LEU A 99 3.32 -34.42 0.56
N LYS A 100 4.00 -34.29 1.70
CA LYS A 100 4.14 -33.01 2.42
C LYS A 100 4.91 -31.98 1.58
N ASN A 101 5.99 -32.40 0.91
CA ASN A 101 6.77 -31.52 0.06
C ASN A 101 5.97 -31.07 -1.18
N LEU A 102 5.17 -31.96 -1.77
CA LEU A 102 4.29 -31.61 -2.88
C LEU A 102 3.22 -30.59 -2.48
N ALA A 103 2.60 -30.78 -1.31
CA ALA A 103 1.61 -29.83 -0.77
C ALA A 103 2.24 -28.45 -0.51
N ARG A 104 3.41 -28.40 0.15
CA ARG A 104 4.17 -27.16 0.37
C ARG A 104 4.53 -26.45 -0.93
N ALA A 105 4.94 -27.21 -1.96
CA ALA A 105 5.29 -26.66 -3.26
C ALA A 105 4.06 -26.04 -3.96
N TYR A 106 2.89 -26.67 -3.83
CA TYR A 106 1.64 -26.12 -4.35
C TYR A 106 1.24 -24.83 -3.63
N ASP A 107 1.31 -24.80 -2.29
CA ASP A 107 1.00 -23.60 -1.50
C ASP A 107 1.92 -22.43 -1.88
N ALA A 108 3.24 -22.69 -1.98
CA ALA A 108 4.22 -21.70 -2.41
C ALA A 108 3.97 -21.22 -3.85
N PHE A 109 3.57 -22.12 -4.76
CA PHE A 109 3.22 -21.74 -6.13
C PHE A 109 2.01 -20.80 -6.17
N GLN A 110 0.95 -21.09 -5.40
CA GLN A 110 -0.24 -20.23 -5.35
C GLN A 110 0.09 -18.85 -4.77
N GLU A 111 0.89 -18.80 -3.71
CA GLU A 111 1.36 -17.54 -3.12
C GLU A 111 2.15 -16.71 -4.14
N LEU A 112 3.14 -17.31 -4.80
CA LEU A 112 3.93 -16.65 -5.84
C LEU A 112 3.07 -16.17 -7.01
N LEU A 113 2.10 -16.99 -7.46
CA LEU A 113 1.18 -16.62 -8.52
C LEU A 113 0.32 -15.41 -8.14
N ASN A 114 -0.19 -15.38 -6.91
CA ASN A 114 -0.99 -14.26 -6.42
C ASN A 114 -0.15 -12.97 -6.32
N ASN A 115 1.07 -13.08 -5.79
CA ASN A 115 2.01 -11.95 -5.74
C ASN A 115 2.34 -11.41 -7.14
N LEU A 116 2.54 -12.30 -8.13
CA LEU A 116 2.79 -11.90 -9.52
C LEU A 116 1.58 -11.26 -10.17
N LYS A 117 0.36 -11.75 -9.91
CA LYS A 117 -0.89 -11.14 -10.39
C LYS A 117 -1.04 -9.72 -9.83
N GLU A 118 -0.87 -9.56 -8.52
CA GLU A 118 -0.93 -8.25 -7.87
C GLU A 118 0.13 -7.30 -8.43
N GLY A 119 1.38 -7.75 -8.55
CA GLY A 119 2.47 -6.98 -9.16
C GLY A 119 2.18 -6.59 -10.60
N THR A 120 1.61 -7.50 -11.41
CA THR A 120 1.25 -7.22 -12.81
C THR A 120 0.18 -6.13 -12.89
N THR A 121 -0.88 -6.22 -12.08
CA THR A 121 -1.90 -5.17 -11.99
C THR A 121 -1.30 -3.85 -11.51
N PHE A 122 -0.48 -3.88 -10.46
CA PHE A 122 0.18 -2.68 -9.93
C PHE A 122 0.99 -1.94 -11.00
N TYR A 123 1.84 -2.63 -11.76
CA TYR A 123 2.64 -1.98 -12.80
C TYR A 123 1.82 -1.55 -14.03
N SER A 124 0.76 -2.30 -14.36
CA SER A 124 -0.23 -1.91 -15.37
C SER A 124 -0.92 -0.59 -15.00
N ASP A 125 -1.24 -0.39 -13.72
CA ASP A 125 -1.88 0.82 -13.21
C ASP A 125 -0.90 1.98 -12.95
N LEU A 126 0.34 1.67 -12.56
CA LEU A 126 1.40 2.66 -12.32
C LEU A 126 1.87 3.34 -13.62
N THR A 127 1.99 2.57 -14.70
CA THR A 127 2.47 3.07 -15.99
C THR A 127 1.68 4.28 -16.52
N PRO A 128 0.34 4.24 -16.63
CA PRO A 128 -0.42 5.40 -17.08
C PRO A 128 -0.34 6.59 -16.13
N LEU A 129 -0.16 6.36 -14.81
CA LEU A 129 0.05 7.44 -13.85
C LEU A 129 1.39 8.16 -14.11
N LEU A 130 2.46 7.40 -14.37
CA LEU A 130 3.77 7.95 -14.72
C LEU A 130 3.74 8.70 -16.06
N LEU A 131 3.02 8.19 -17.06
CA LEU A 131 2.84 8.88 -18.35
C LEU A 131 2.11 10.22 -18.18
N LYS A 132 1.05 10.27 -17.35
CA LYS A 132 0.37 11.53 -17.02
C LYS A 132 1.31 12.51 -16.33
N PHE A 133 2.13 12.05 -15.39
CA PHE A 133 3.12 12.87 -14.71
C PHE A 133 4.20 13.39 -15.68
N GLN A 134 4.69 12.53 -16.57
CA GLN A 134 5.65 12.90 -17.61
C GLN A 134 5.12 13.98 -18.55
N ASN A 135 3.86 13.87 -18.97
CA ASN A 135 3.20 14.90 -19.78
C ASN A 135 3.12 16.22 -19.01
N LYS A 136 2.71 16.20 -17.74
CA LYS A 136 2.65 17.39 -16.89
C LYS A 136 4.02 18.07 -16.72
N ALA A 137 5.08 17.29 -16.58
CA ALA A 137 6.44 17.80 -16.52
C ALA A 137 6.87 18.43 -17.86
N SER A 138 6.54 17.79 -18.98
CA SER A 138 6.81 18.31 -20.33
C SER A 138 6.07 19.62 -20.59
N ASP A 139 4.78 19.69 -20.23
CA ASP A 139 3.94 20.88 -20.36
C ASP A 139 4.48 22.04 -19.53
N PHE A 140 4.92 21.76 -18.30
CA PHE A 140 5.54 22.76 -17.43
C PHE A 140 6.82 23.35 -18.05
N VAL A 141 7.71 22.49 -18.57
CA VAL A 141 8.94 22.93 -19.25
C VAL A 141 8.62 23.72 -20.51
N PHE A 142 7.62 23.29 -21.29
CA PHE A 142 7.16 24.00 -22.48
C PHE A 142 6.61 25.39 -22.13
N ALA A 143 5.73 25.48 -21.14
CA ALA A 143 5.16 26.76 -20.68
C ALA A 143 6.25 27.72 -20.20
N ARG A 144 7.23 27.24 -19.43
CA ARG A 144 8.40 28.04 -18.99
C ARG A 144 9.25 28.52 -20.16
N LYS A 145 9.44 27.69 -21.19
CA LYS A 145 10.18 28.08 -22.39
C LYS A 145 9.43 29.17 -23.15
N THR A 146 8.13 29.02 -23.34
CA THR A 146 7.28 30.03 -24.00
C THR A 146 7.28 31.35 -23.24
N GLU A 147 7.09 31.33 -21.91
CA GLU A 147 7.15 32.52 -21.05
C GLU A 147 8.49 33.24 -21.17
N LYS A 148 9.61 32.50 -21.21
CA LYS A 148 10.94 33.07 -21.43
C LYS A 148 11.06 33.76 -22.80
N GLU A 149 10.58 33.13 -23.87
CA GLU A 149 10.61 33.70 -25.22
C GLU A 149 9.74 34.96 -25.35
N ASP A 150 8.55 34.97 -24.74
CA ASP A 150 7.67 36.14 -24.76
C ASP A 150 8.26 37.31 -23.96
N LEU A 151 8.83 37.06 -22.77
CA LEU A 151 9.56 38.07 -21.98
C LEU A 151 10.75 38.66 -22.76
N MET A 152 11.51 37.83 -23.50
CA MET A 152 12.62 38.33 -24.32
C MET A 152 12.15 39.24 -25.45
N LYS A 153 11.04 38.90 -26.12
CA LYS A 153 10.44 39.75 -27.16
C LYS A 153 9.98 41.09 -26.60
N ASP A 154 9.38 41.10 -25.43
CA ASP A 154 8.91 42.33 -24.76
C ASP A 154 10.08 43.25 -24.39
N ILE A 155 11.18 42.70 -23.85
CA ILE A 155 12.40 43.46 -23.56
C ILE A 155 12.97 44.06 -24.86
N GLN A 156 13.07 43.28 -25.93
CA GLN A 156 13.58 43.78 -27.21
C GLN A 156 12.72 44.91 -27.79
N ARG A 157 11.38 44.80 -27.71
CA ARG A 157 10.46 45.87 -28.12
C ARG A 157 10.65 47.14 -27.29
N GLY A 158 10.83 47.01 -25.98
CA GLY A 158 11.09 48.13 -25.08
C GLY A 158 12.39 48.88 -25.39
N ILE A 159 13.43 48.16 -25.84
CA ILE A 159 14.72 48.75 -26.23
C ILE A 159 14.61 49.52 -27.56
N VAL A 160 13.92 48.96 -28.57
CA VAL A 160 13.77 49.59 -29.90
C VAL A 160 12.79 50.77 -29.88
N GLY A 161 11.81 50.78 -28.97
CA GLY A 161 10.81 51.83 -28.82
C GLY A 161 11.27 53.11 -28.13
N GLY A 162 12.52 53.18 -27.65
CA GLY A 162 13.13 54.43 -27.18
C GLY A 162 12.40 55.13 -26.03
N ASN A 163 12.19 54.47 -24.89
CA ASN A 163 11.89 55.19 -23.65
C ASN A 163 12.50 54.50 -22.41
N PRO A 164 13.67 54.95 -21.90
CA PRO A 164 14.43 54.26 -20.85
C PRO A 164 13.88 54.42 -19.42
N SER A 165 12.59 54.72 -19.24
CA SER A 165 12.04 55.12 -17.93
C SER A 165 10.86 54.29 -17.42
N GLN A 166 10.65 53.06 -17.92
CA GLN A 166 9.76 52.12 -17.24
C GLN A 166 10.53 50.86 -16.84
N SER A 167 11.04 50.85 -15.60
CA SER A 167 11.34 49.60 -14.91
C SER A 167 10.09 48.74 -14.93
N THR A 168 10.12 47.67 -15.73
CA THR A 168 9.13 46.61 -15.70
C THR A 168 9.17 46.00 -14.29
N LYS A 169 8.15 46.30 -13.48
CA LYS A 169 7.98 45.59 -12.21
C LYS A 169 7.83 44.10 -12.56
N PRO A 170 8.52 43.19 -11.85
CA PRO A 170 8.32 41.76 -12.06
C PRO A 170 6.83 41.44 -11.89
N PRO A 171 6.29 40.50 -12.67
CA PRO A 171 4.89 40.10 -12.53
C PRO A 171 4.67 39.65 -11.09
N VAL A 172 3.78 40.35 -10.39
CA VAL A 172 3.30 39.89 -9.08
C VAL A 172 2.43 38.69 -9.37
N TYR A 173 3.00 37.50 -9.18
CA TYR A 173 2.22 36.28 -9.13
C TYR A 173 1.13 36.46 -8.06
N PRO A 174 -0.15 36.13 -8.31
CA PRO A 174 -1.07 35.91 -7.20
C PRO A 174 -0.41 34.88 -6.28
N PRO A 175 -0.44 35.06 -4.94
CA PRO A 175 0.12 34.08 -4.04
C PRO A 175 -0.54 32.75 -4.40
N SER A 176 0.25 31.83 -4.96
CA SER A 176 -0.07 30.43 -4.90
C SER A 176 -0.42 30.18 -3.45
N THR A 177 -1.67 29.83 -3.17
CA THR A 177 -2.06 29.32 -1.87
C THR A 177 -1.21 28.09 -1.66
N ALA A 178 -0.05 28.31 -1.05
CA ALA A 178 0.80 27.28 -0.52
C ALA A 178 -0.07 26.58 0.52
N SER A 179 -0.71 25.50 0.09
CA SER A 179 -1.12 24.48 1.04
C SER A 179 0.15 24.13 1.79
N SER A 180 0.18 24.46 3.06
CA SER A 180 1.23 24.08 3.99
C SER A 180 1.23 22.56 4.03
N TYR A 181 2.04 21.95 3.17
CA TYR A 181 2.44 20.57 3.38
C TYR A 181 3.44 20.60 4.54
N PRO A 182 3.23 19.77 5.58
CA PRO A 182 4.25 19.59 6.60
C PRO A 182 5.54 19.09 5.93
N PRO A 183 6.72 19.38 6.49
CA PRO A 183 7.98 18.91 5.93
C PRO A 183 7.97 17.38 5.91
N VAL A 184 8.02 16.80 4.72
CA VAL A 184 8.25 15.37 4.54
C VAL A 184 9.68 15.09 4.97
N VAL A 185 9.83 14.51 6.16
CA VAL A 185 11.08 13.88 6.58
C VAL A 185 11.30 12.71 5.64
N ALA A 186 12.42 12.72 4.91
CA ALA A 186 12.79 11.60 4.04
C ALA A 186 12.86 10.31 4.88
N PRO A 187 12.23 9.20 4.46
CA PRO A 187 12.39 7.93 5.15
C PRO A 187 13.87 7.51 5.06
N PRO A 188 14.46 6.96 6.14
CA PRO A 188 15.82 6.45 6.09
C PRO A 188 15.91 5.33 5.05
N TYR A 189 16.92 5.43 4.18
CA TYR A 189 17.26 4.37 3.24
C TYR A 189 17.49 3.04 4.00
N PRO A 190 16.99 1.90 3.49
CA PRO A 190 17.38 0.60 4.02
C PRO A 190 18.90 0.44 3.89
N GLN A 191 19.58 0.30 5.02
CA GLN A 191 20.99 -0.09 5.07
C GLN A 191 21.12 -1.46 4.39
N GLN A 192 21.78 -1.52 3.23
CA GLN A 192 22.19 -2.80 2.66
C GLN A 192 23.22 -3.43 3.61
N PRO A 193 23.13 -4.74 3.93
CA PRO A 193 24.16 -5.42 4.69
C PRO A 193 25.51 -5.33 3.96
N LEU A 194 26.51 -4.78 4.66
CA LEU A 194 27.90 -4.78 4.22
C LEU A 194 28.35 -6.23 3.98
N ALA A 195 28.68 -6.55 2.73
CA ALA A 195 29.34 -7.81 2.40
C ALA A 195 30.73 -7.85 3.09
N PRO A 196 31.13 -8.98 3.69
CA PRO A 196 32.44 -9.09 4.33
C PRO A 196 33.56 -9.01 3.28
N SER A 197 34.49 -8.08 3.51
CA SER A 197 35.71 -7.90 2.72
C SER A 197 36.62 -9.11 2.90
N THR A 198 36.72 -9.96 1.88
CA THR A 198 37.78 -10.97 1.81
C THR A 198 39.10 -10.27 1.47
N SER A 199 39.95 -10.05 2.47
CA SER A 199 41.35 -9.68 2.25
C SER A 199 42.08 -10.87 1.62
N GLY A 200 42.16 -10.87 0.28
CA GLY A 200 43.02 -11.77 -0.47
C GLY A 200 44.47 -11.31 -0.34
N GLN A 201 45.25 -12.02 0.44
CA GLN A 201 46.72 -11.95 0.42
C GLN A 201 47.21 -12.97 -0.63
N PRO A 202 48.07 -12.59 -1.59
CA PRO A 202 48.63 -13.55 -2.53
C PRO A 202 49.76 -14.35 -1.84
N PRO A 203 49.94 -15.65 -2.15
CA PRO A 203 51.08 -16.41 -1.66
C PRO A 203 52.33 -16.13 -2.50
N ALA A 204 53.48 -16.50 -1.92
CA ALA A 204 54.83 -16.42 -2.50
C ALA A 204 54.99 -17.19 -3.81
#